data_AF-A0A2G9WV60-F1
#
_entry.id   AF-A0A2G9WV60-F1
#
_cell.length_a   1.000
_cell.length_b   1.000
_cell.length_c   1.000
_cell.angle_alpha   90.00
_cell.angle_beta   90.00
_cell.angle_gamma   90.00
#
_symmetry.space_group_name_H-M   'P 1'
#
loop_
_entity.id
_entity.type
_entity.pdbx_description
1 polymer ?
#
loop_
_entity_poly.entity_id
_entity_poly.type
_entity_poly.pdbx_seq_one_letter_code
_entity_poly.pdbx_strand_id
1 'polypeptide(L)' 'MTVTAPAQARAVCSAPVAIPDRAISEAEATTLWGRDRGALRICEQRRAAAIAAIDAAGESPAVDGGF' A
#
# COMPACT_ATOMS: atom_id res chain seq x y z
N MET A 1 11.84 14.22 -18.91
CA MET A 1 10.41 13.90 -18.66
C MET A 1 10.34 13.36 -17.25
N THR A 2 9.78 14.13 -16.31
CA THR A 2 9.65 13.73 -14.90
C THR A 2 8.41 12.86 -14.75
N VAL A 3 8.53 11.72 -14.07
CA VAL A 3 7.41 10.82 -13.77
C VAL A 3 6.90 11.15 -12.36
N THR A 4 5.60 11.32 -12.19
CA THR A 4 5.00 11.59 -10.88
C THR A 4 3.71 10.80 -10.74
N ALA A 5 3.50 10.19 -9.57
CA ALA A 5 2.29 9.44 -9.27
C ALA A 5 1.11 10.41 -9.06
N PRO A 6 -0.09 10.12 -9.59
CA PRO A 6 -1.28 10.88 -9.26
C PRO A 6 -1.61 10.74 -7.78
N ALA A 7 -2.24 11.76 -7.20
CA ALA A 7 -2.54 11.81 -5.76
C ALA A 7 -3.33 10.58 -5.27
N GLN A 8 -4.24 10.07 -6.11
CA GLN A 8 -5.06 8.90 -5.81
C GLN A 8 -4.22 7.62 -5.65
N ALA A 9 -3.09 7.49 -6.36
CA ALA A 9 -2.20 6.33 -6.21
C ALA A 9 -1.44 6.35 -4.87
N ARG A 10 -1.38 7.51 -4.21
CA ARG A 10 -0.77 7.65 -2.88
C ARG A 10 -1.73 7.30 -1.74
N ALA A 11 -3.03 7.12 -2.03
CA ALA A 11 -4.02 6.73 -1.03
C ALA A 11 -3.71 5.32 -0.48
N VAL A 12 -3.58 5.20 0.84
CA VAL A 12 -3.22 3.96 1.54
C VAL A 12 -4.33 2.91 1.38
N CYS A 13 -3.95 1.64 1.22
CA CYS A 13 -4.92 0.56 1.19
C CYS A 13 -5.65 0.42 2.54
N SER A 14 -6.84 -0.16 2.52
CA SER A 14 -7.56 -0.48 3.76
C SER A 14 -6.73 -1.35 4.71
N ALA A 15 -6.70 -1.02 6.00
CA ALA A 15 -6.05 -1.85 7.00
C ALA A 15 -6.81 -3.17 7.23
N PRO A 16 -6.09 -4.28 7.54
CA PRO A 16 -6.70 -5.51 8.05
C PRO A 16 -7.59 -5.24 9.25
N VAL A 17 -8.76 -5.87 9.31
CA VAL A 17 -9.61 -5.80 10.51
C VAL A 17 -8.96 -6.66 11.60
N ALA A 18 -8.86 -6.11 12.81
CA ALA A 18 -8.40 -6.86 13.98
C ALA A 18 -9.42 -7.94 14.33
N ILE A 19 -8.95 -9.17 14.55
CA ILE A 19 -9.81 -10.23 15.07
C ILE A 19 -10.04 -9.95 16.56
N PRO A 20 -11.30 -9.89 17.03
CA PRO A 20 -11.58 -9.70 18.44
C PRO A 20 -11.02 -10.83 19.31
N ASP A 21 -10.56 -10.50 20.51
CA ASP A 21 -10.13 -11.47 21.52
C ASP A 21 -11.34 -12.05 22.28
N ARG A 22 -12.26 -12.67 21.53
CA ARG A 22 -13.44 -13.37 22.02
C ARG A 22 -13.88 -14.41 21.00
N ALA A 23 -14.75 -15.33 21.40
CA ALA A 23 -15.46 -16.18 20.44
C ALA A 23 -16.31 -15.32 19.48
N ILE A 24 -16.23 -15.63 18.19
CA ILE A 24 -16.99 -14.97 17.14
C ILE A 24 -17.93 -15.97 16.47
N SER A 25 -19.10 -15.49 16.04
CA SER A 25 -20.05 -16.27 15.25
C SER A 25 -19.53 -16.54 13.84
N GLU A 26 -20.16 -17.48 13.13
CA GLU A 26 -19.86 -17.76 11.72
C GLU A 26 -20.08 -16.55 10.81
N ALA A 27 -21.12 -15.75 11.08
CA ALA A 27 -21.41 -14.53 10.34
C ALA A 27 -20.32 -13.46 10.56
N GLU A 28 -19.86 -13.30 11.80
CA GLU A 28 -18.72 -12.42 12.12
C GLU A 28 -17.44 -12.94 11.48
N ALA A 29 -17.18 -14.26 11.52
CA ALA A 29 -16.03 -14.87 10.87
C ALA A 29 -16.01 -14.55 9.37
N THR A 30 -17.13 -14.75 8.66
CA THR A 30 -17.26 -14.45 7.23
C THR A 30 -17.00 -12.98 6.93
N THR A 31 -17.54 -12.07 7.74
CA THR A 31 -17.37 -10.61 7.56
C THR A 31 -15.92 -10.18 7.82
N LEU A 32 -15.30 -10.72 8.87
CA LEU A 32 -13.94 -10.37 9.30
C LEU A 32 -12.85 -11.06 8.45
N TRP A 33 -13.13 -12.24 7.90
CA TRP A 33 -12.26 -12.92 6.93
C TRP A 33 -12.42 -12.40 5.50
N GLY A 34 -13.64 -12.04 5.08
CA GLY A 34 -13.93 -11.60 3.72
C GLY A 34 -13.10 -10.39 3.29
N ARG A 35 -12.70 -9.56 4.25
CA ARG A 35 -11.60 -8.60 4.11
C ARG A 35 -10.27 -9.34 4.28
N ASP A 36 -9.91 -10.15 3.28
CA ASP A 36 -8.74 -11.03 3.37
C ASP A 36 -7.50 -10.26 3.83
N ARG A 37 -7.06 -10.58 5.04
CA ARG A 37 -5.94 -9.90 5.70
C ARG A 37 -4.65 -10.13 4.91
N GLY A 38 -4.59 -11.17 4.07
CA GLY A 38 -3.53 -11.38 3.08
C GLY A 38 -3.60 -10.34 1.96
N ALA A 39 -4.71 -10.31 1.22
CA ALA A 39 -4.94 -9.38 0.11
C ALA A 39 -4.75 -7.91 0.50
N LEU A 40 -5.23 -7.47 1.67
CA LEU A 40 -5.05 -6.10 2.14
C LEU A 40 -3.58 -5.75 2.41
N ARG A 41 -2.81 -6.68 2.99
CA ARG A 41 -1.37 -6.48 3.20
C ARG A 41 -0.62 -6.43 1.88
N ILE A 42 -0.96 -7.32 0.95
CA ILE A 42 -0.35 -7.37 -0.38
C ILE A 42 -0.67 -6.09 -1.18
N CYS A 43 -1.90 -5.57 -1.08
CA CYS A 43 -2.29 -4.28 -1.65
C CYS A 43 -1.33 -3.19 -1.19
N GLU A 44 -1.16 -3.05 0.13
CA GLU A 44 -0.32 -1.98 0.68
C GLU A 44 1.16 -2.16 0.33
N GLN A 45 1.68 -3.40 0.38
CA GLN A 45 3.06 -3.70 -0.03
C GLN A 45 3.31 -3.30 -1.49
N ARG A 46 2.41 -3.69 -2.40
CA ARG A 46 2.54 -3.35 -3.83
C ARG A 46 2.43 -1.85 -4.07
N ARG A 47 1.46 -1.20 -3.43
CA ARG A 47 1.27 0.26 -3.52
C ARG A 47 2.50 1.01 -3.05
N ALA A 48 3.02 0.68 -1.86
CA ALA A 48 4.19 1.33 -1.28
C ALA A 48 5.43 1.15 -2.17
N ALA A 49 5.67 -0.07 -2.66
CA ALA A 49 6.79 -0.35 -3.57
C ALA A 49 6.69 0.45 -4.89
N ALA A 50 5.50 0.53 -5.48
CA ALA A 50 5.28 1.29 -6.70
C ALA A 50 5.50 2.79 -6.51
N ILE A 51 4.99 3.38 -5.41
CA ILE A 51 5.21 4.79 -5.09
C ILE A 51 6.69 5.08 -4.85
N ALA A 52 7.39 4.23 -4.08
CA ALA A 52 8.82 4.39 -3.86
C ALA A 52 9.62 4.36 -5.17
N ALA A 53 9.28 3.46 -6.10
CA ALA A 53 9.91 3.41 -7.42
C ALA A 53 9.63 4.66 -8.26
N ILE A 54 8.40 5.18 -8.22
CA ILE A 54 8.04 6.42 -8.94
C ILE A 54 8.76 7.63 -8.35
N ASP A 55 8.82 7.73 -7.02
CA ASP A 55 9.51 8.84 -6.34
C ASP A 55 11.01 8.78 -6.67
N ALA A 56 11.64 7.60 -6.61
CA ALA A 56 13.04 7.42 -7.00
C ALA A 56 13.31 7.73 -8.50
N ALA A 57 12.34 7.50 -9.38
CA ALA A 57 12.46 7.84 -10.80
C ALA A 57 12.15 9.32 -11.10
N GLY A 58 11.37 9.97 -10.25
CA GLY A 58 11.04 11.40 -10.32
C GLY A 58 12.14 12.30 -9.75
N GLU A 59 12.91 11.79 -8.80
CA GLU A 59 14.17 12.38 -8.35
C GLU A 59 15.23 12.13 -9.44
N SER A 60 15.39 13.07 -10.38
CA SER A 60 16.57 13.04 -11.26
C SER A 60 17.82 12.93 -10.40
N PRO A 61 18.79 12.03 -10.69
CA PRO A 61 20.08 12.13 -10.04
C PRO A 61 20.59 13.53 -10.37
N ALA A 62 20.86 14.34 -9.34
CA ALA A 62 21.69 15.51 -9.51
C ALA A 62 22.99 15.00 -10.16
N VAL A 63 23.13 15.25 -11.46
CA VAL A 63 24.45 15.36 -12.06
C VAL A 63 25.03 16.57 -11.37
N ASP A 64 25.78 16.34 -10.29
CA ASP A 64 26.75 17.29 -9.78
C ASP A 64 27.73 17.53 -10.92
N GLY A 65 27.46 18.57 -11.71
CA GLY A 65 28.38 19.08 -12.70
C GLY A 65 29.62 19.58 -11.95
N GLY A 66 30.69 18.78 -11.97
CA GLY A 66 31.95 19.10 -11.32
C GLY A 66 33.13 18.36 -11.94
N PHE A 67 33.62 18.93 -13.05
CA PHE A 67 34.76 18.59 -13.92
C PHE A 67 34.76 17.22 -14.63
#